data_AF-A0A7G9YY14-F1
#
_entry.id   AF-A0A7G9YY14-F1
#
_cell.length_a   1.000
_cell.length_b   1.000
_cell.length_c   1.000
_cell.angle_alpha   90.00
_cell.angle_beta   90.00
_cell.angle_gamma   90.00
#
_symmetry.space_group_name_H-M   'P 1'
#
loop_
_entity.id
_entity.type
_entity.pdbx_description
1 polymer ?
#
loop_
_entity_poly.entity_id
_entity_poly.type
_entity_poly.pdbx_seq_one_letter_code
_entity_poly.pdbx_strand_id
1 'polypeptide(L)'
;MEIPTLSEEEKWEMMREMFVLNKQIDIGFIMQLGQEKMGEYTEMPAQQYADMLRAQGKDNAVGFALSEATVRKNLMGSNVEVDGNPSEAILNLKRDGFLMTAINLIKNTQMRDTG
;
A
#
# COMPACT_ATOMS: atom_id res chain seq x y z
N MET A 1 -5.94 3.29 16.16
CA MET A 1 -6.54 1.91 16.15
C MET A 1 -5.43 0.88 16.00
N GLU A 2 -5.64 -0.37 16.43
CA GLU A 2 -4.61 -1.41 16.33
C GLU A 2 -4.52 -1.98 14.91
N ILE A 3 -3.30 -2.01 14.35
CA ILE A 3 -3.03 -2.56 13.01
C ILE A 3 -2.51 -3.97 13.20
N PRO A 4 -3.14 -5.00 12.61
CA PRO A 4 -2.74 -6.38 12.81
C PRO A 4 -1.31 -6.65 12.32
N THR A 5 -0.62 -7.55 13.02
CA THR A 5 0.64 -8.14 12.55
C THR A 5 0.30 -9.50 11.94
N LEU A 6 0.70 -9.71 10.69
CA LEU A 6 0.41 -10.92 9.94
C LEU A 6 1.55 -11.93 10.02
N SER A 7 1.21 -13.21 9.92
CA SER A 7 2.15 -14.31 9.67
C SER A 7 2.74 -14.24 8.25
N GLU A 8 3.80 -15.00 7.98
CA GLU A 8 4.41 -15.05 6.64
C GLU A 8 3.47 -15.62 5.58
N GLU A 9 2.62 -16.58 5.94
CA GLU A 9 1.60 -17.14 5.04
C GLU A 9 0.55 -16.09 4.67
N GLU A 10 0.00 -15.38 5.66
CA GLU A 10 -0.97 -14.29 5.43
C GLU A 10 -0.36 -13.14 4.61
N LYS A 11 0.93 -12.82 4.84
CA LYS A 11 1.66 -11.85 4.01
C LYS A 11 1.78 -12.32 2.57
N TRP A 12 2.09 -13.58 2.34
CA TRP A 12 2.21 -14.14 0.99
C TRP A 12 0.87 -14.12 0.25
N GLU A 13 -0.21 -14.51 0.91
CA GLU A 13 -1.57 -14.46 0.34
C GLU A 13 -1.96 -13.03 -0.03
N MET A 14 -1.75 -12.08 0.88
CA MET A 14 -1.99 -10.66 0.63
C MET A 14 -1.16 -10.14 -0.54
N MET A 15 0.13 -10.50 -0.61
CA MET A 15 1.02 -10.09 -1.68
C MET A 15 0.54 -10.60 -3.04
N ARG A 16 0.11 -11.87 -3.11
CA ARG A 16 -0.43 -12.47 -4.33
C ARG A 16 -1.68 -11.74 -4.81
N GLU A 17 -2.63 -11.49 -3.91
CA GLU A 17 -3.88 -10.79 -4.25
C GLU A 17 -3.62 -9.38 -4.77
N MET A 18 -2.82 -8.60 -4.05
CA MET A 18 -2.46 -7.24 -4.47
C MET A 18 -1.69 -7.23 -5.79
N PHE A 19 -0.77 -8.19 -5.99
CA PHE A 19 0.01 -8.27 -7.22
C PHE A 19 -0.87 -8.52 -8.45
N VAL A 20 -1.79 -9.50 -8.35
CA VAL A 20 -2.71 -9.82 -9.45
C VAL A 20 -3.62 -8.63 -9.76
N LEU A 21 -4.19 -8.01 -8.72
CA LEU A 21 -5.03 -6.82 -8.89
C LEU A 21 -4.28 -5.70 -9.60
N ASN A 22 -3.12 -5.29 -9.06
CA ASN A 22 -2.33 -4.19 -9.64
C ASN A 22 -1.98 -4.44 -11.10
N LYS A 23 -1.65 -5.69 -11.47
CA LYS A 23 -1.37 -6.04 -12.87
C LYS A 23 -2.59 -5.97 -13.77
N GLN A 24 -3.77 -6.39 -13.30
CA GLN A 24 -5.01 -6.25 -14.07
C GLN A 24 -5.37 -4.78 -14.29
N ILE A 25 -5.19 -3.95 -13.26
CA ILE A 25 -5.38 -2.51 -13.33
C ILE A 25 -4.42 -1.87 -14.34
N ASP A 26 -3.12 -2.15 -14.23
CA ASP A 26 -2.09 -1.64 -15.13
C ASP A 26 -2.40 -2.00 -16.59
N ILE A 27 -2.79 -3.26 -16.84
CA ILE A 27 -3.16 -3.75 -18.18
C ILE A 27 -4.40 -3.01 -18.68
N GLY A 28 -5.45 -2.88 -17.85
CA GLY A 28 -6.67 -2.16 -18.22
C GLY A 28 -6.40 -0.70 -18.58
N PHE A 29 -5.57 -0.02 -17.79
CA PHE A 29 -5.16 1.35 -18.05
C PHE A 29 -4.39 1.49 -19.37
N ILE A 30 -3.36 0.66 -19.56
CA ILE A 30 -2.53 0.65 -20.78
C ILE A 30 -3.39 0.37 -22.03
N MET A 31 -4.35 -0.55 -21.93
CA MET A 31 -5.19 -0.96 -23.06
C MET A 31 -6.29 0.05 -23.40
N GLN A 32 -6.83 0.79 -22.43
CA GLN A 32 -8.04 1.60 -22.65
C GLN A 32 -7.78 3.10 -22.86
N LEU A 33 -6.70 3.66 -22.32
CA LEU A 33 -6.66 5.12 -22.12
C LEU A 33 -5.54 5.87 -22.86
N GLY A 34 -4.46 5.18 -23.26
CA GLY A 34 -3.34 5.83 -23.95
C GLY A 34 -2.63 6.91 -23.11
N GLN A 35 -1.60 7.54 -23.67
CA GLN A 35 -0.73 8.48 -22.92
C GLN A 35 -1.46 9.75 -22.44
N GLU A 36 -2.53 10.17 -23.11
CA GLU A 36 -3.21 11.45 -22.84
C GLU A 36 -4.05 11.45 -21.55
N LYS A 37 -4.24 10.27 -20.93
CA LYS A 37 -5.12 10.07 -19.78
C LYS A 37 -4.39 9.71 -18.49
N MET A 38 -3.09 9.98 -18.40
CA MET A 38 -2.31 9.80 -17.17
C MET A 38 -2.88 10.55 -15.96
N GLY A 39 -3.61 11.65 -16.17
CA GLY A 39 -4.31 12.36 -15.09
C GLY A 39 -5.42 11.54 -14.42
N GLU A 40 -6.07 10.65 -15.19
CA GLU A 40 -7.14 9.74 -14.71
C GLU A 40 -6.56 8.42 -14.16
N TYR A 41 -5.25 8.18 -14.30
CA TYR A 41 -4.61 6.95 -13.85
C TYR A 41 -4.75 6.73 -12.35
N THR A 42 -4.91 7.77 -11.53
CA THR A 42 -5.02 7.57 -10.08
C THR A 42 -6.43 7.20 -9.63
N GLU A 43 -7.45 7.64 -10.37
CA GLU A 43 -8.86 7.46 -10.00
C GLU A 43 -9.36 6.04 -10.27
N MET A 44 -9.04 5.49 -11.45
CA MET A 44 -9.52 4.15 -11.84
C MET A 44 -8.95 3.02 -10.94
N PRO A 45 -7.63 2.94 -10.67
CA PRO A 45 -7.07 2.00 -9.70
C PRO A 45 -7.62 2.19 -8.31
N ALA A 46 -7.80 3.44 -7.85
CA ALA A 46 -8.35 3.73 -6.53
C ALA A 46 -9.78 3.21 -6.41
N GLN A 47 -10.61 3.38 -7.44
CA GLN A 47 -11.97 2.85 -7.47
C GLN A 47 -11.98 1.32 -7.46
N GLN A 48 -11.17 0.67 -8.30
CA GLN A 48 -11.10 -0.80 -8.35
C GLN A 48 -10.56 -1.40 -7.04
N TYR A 49 -9.60 -0.72 -6.41
CA TYR A 49 -9.10 -1.09 -5.09
C TYR A 49 -10.19 -0.93 -4.01
N ALA A 50 -10.95 0.18 -4.02
CA ALA A 50 -12.06 0.38 -3.12
C ALA A 50 -13.15 -0.70 -3.27
N ASP A 51 -13.49 -1.07 -4.51
CA ASP A 51 -14.48 -2.11 -4.80
C ASP A 51 -14.04 -3.48 -4.27
N MET A 52 -12.75 -3.83 -4.41
CA MET A 52 -12.17 -5.03 -3.80
C MET A 52 -12.30 -5.01 -2.27
N LEU A 53 -11.92 -3.89 -1.63
CA LEU A 53 -12.01 -3.78 -0.17
C LEU A 53 -13.47 -3.91 0.32
N ARG A 54 -14.42 -3.33 -0.41
CA ARG A 54 -15.85 -3.49 -0.12
C ARG A 54 -16.30 -4.94 -0.25
N ALA A 55 -15.84 -5.66 -1.27
CA ALA A 55 -16.12 -7.09 -1.42
C ALA A 55 -15.54 -7.95 -0.27
N GLN A 56 -14.47 -7.47 0.38
CA GLN A 56 -13.90 -8.06 1.60
C GLN A 56 -14.59 -7.60 2.90
N GLY A 57 -15.71 -6.86 2.82
CA GLY A 57 -16.45 -6.37 3.98
C GLY A 57 -15.86 -5.13 4.65
N LYS A 58 -14.91 -4.45 4.00
CA LYS A 58 -14.39 -3.15 4.45
C LYS A 58 -15.14 -2.05 3.68
N ASP A 59 -16.16 -1.47 4.28
CA ASP A 59 -17.10 -0.58 3.60
C ASP A 59 -17.20 0.83 4.21
N ASN A 60 -16.28 1.17 5.11
CA ASN A 60 -16.21 2.46 5.78
C ASN A 60 -14.78 3.00 5.81
N ALA A 61 -14.63 4.30 6.15
CA ALA A 61 -13.35 5.00 6.08
C ALA A 61 -12.24 4.32 6.92
N VAL A 62 -12.59 3.84 8.11
CA VAL A 62 -11.67 3.11 8.99
C VAL A 62 -11.27 1.76 8.39
N GLY A 63 -12.21 1.01 7.82
CA GLY A 63 -11.94 -0.26 7.16
C GLY A 63 -10.97 -0.09 5.99
N PHE A 64 -11.13 0.97 5.20
CA PHE A 64 -10.20 1.32 4.12
C PHE A 64 -8.81 1.70 4.67
N ALA A 65 -8.75 2.59 5.65
CA ALA A 65 -7.49 3.04 6.25
C ALA A 65 -6.72 1.90 6.93
N LEU A 66 -7.40 1.01 7.67
CA LEU A 66 -6.79 -0.16 8.30
C LEU A 66 -6.26 -1.17 7.27
N SER A 67 -6.92 -1.30 6.13
CA SER A 67 -6.46 -2.18 5.04
C SER A 67 -5.14 -1.69 4.46
N GLU A 68 -5.07 -0.41 4.13
CA GLU A 68 -3.84 0.21 3.63
C GLU A 68 -2.73 0.20 4.70
N ALA A 69 -3.07 0.45 5.96
CA ALA A 69 -2.13 0.38 7.08
C ALA A 69 -1.54 -1.03 7.23
N THR A 70 -2.37 -2.06 7.06
CA THR A 70 -1.95 -3.45 7.17
C THR A 70 -0.95 -3.80 6.07
N VAL A 71 -1.21 -3.35 4.83
CA VAL A 71 -0.28 -3.50 3.70
C VAL A 71 1.06 -2.82 3.99
N ARG A 72 1.01 -1.55 4.39
CA ARG A 72 2.23 -0.76 4.65
C ARG A 72 3.07 -1.35 5.77
N LYS A 73 2.43 -1.79 6.85
CA LYS A 73 3.10 -2.43 7.99
C LYS A 73 3.71 -3.78 7.60
N ASN A 74 2.91 -4.65 7.00
CA ASN A 74 3.27 -6.07 6.87
C ASN A 74 4.04 -6.40 5.59
N LEU A 75 3.80 -5.69 4.49
CA LEU A 75 4.48 -5.93 3.20
C LEU A 75 5.58 -4.91 2.92
N MET A 76 5.39 -3.65 3.33
CA MET A 76 6.35 -2.58 3.04
C MET A 76 7.28 -2.28 4.23
N GLY A 77 7.10 -2.93 5.39
CA GLY A 77 7.92 -2.72 6.58
C GLY A 77 7.86 -1.30 7.14
N SER A 78 6.74 -0.59 6.92
CA SER A 78 6.55 0.79 7.34
C SER A 78 5.95 0.88 8.74
N ASN A 79 6.24 1.96 9.46
CA ASN A 79 5.55 2.32 10.70
C ASN A 79 4.43 3.31 10.38
N VAL A 80 3.19 2.92 10.70
CA VAL A 80 1.97 3.64 10.34
C VAL A 80 1.00 3.65 11.52
N GLU A 81 0.16 4.68 11.60
CA GLU A 81 -0.94 4.81 12.56
C GLU A 81 -2.23 5.16 11.83
N VAL A 82 -3.37 4.73 12.37
CA VAL A 82 -4.70 5.07 11.84
C VAL A 82 -5.53 5.73 12.93
N ASP A 83 -6.03 6.93 12.62
CA ASP A 83 -6.93 7.72 13.44
C ASP A 83 -8.22 8.00 12.65
N GLY A 84 -9.38 7.98 13.31
CA GLY A 84 -10.64 8.28 12.61
C GLY A 84 -11.88 7.61 13.19
N ASN A 85 -12.94 7.66 12.39
CA ASN A 85 -14.27 7.11 12.63
C ASN A 85 -14.84 6.53 11.31
N PRO A 86 -16.02 5.88 11.31
CA PRO A 86 -16.55 5.27 10.10
C PRO A 86 -16.74 6.21 8.88
N SER A 87 -16.89 7.51 9.09
CA SER A 87 -17.07 8.51 8.02
C SER A 87 -15.78 9.16 7.53
N GLU A 88 -14.72 9.17 8.34
CA GLU A 88 -13.45 9.82 8.01
C GLU A 88 -12.30 9.12 8.73
N ALA A 89 -11.20 8.85 8.02
CA ALA A 89 -10.01 8.26 8.60
C ALA A 89 -8.74 8.85 7.99
N ILE A 90 -7.70 8.95 8.81
CA ILE A 90 -6.38 9.45 8.48
C ILE A 90 -5.37 8.32 8.70
N LEU A 91 -4.56 8.06 7.67
CA LEU A 91 -3.42 7.16 7.73
C LEU A 91 -2.13 7.97 7.90
N ASN A 92 -1.53 7.89 9.07
CA ASN A 92 -0.31 8.60 9.43
C ASN A 92 0.93 7.73 9.17
N LEU A 93 1.70 8.05 8.13
CA LEU A 93 2.99 7.39 7.85
C LEU A 93 4.11 8.00 8.70
N LYS A 94 4.57 7.28 9.73
CA LYS A 94 5.64 7.75 10.63
C LYS A 94 7.03 7.41 10.12
N ARG A 95 7.17 6.24 9.49
CA ARG A 95 8.42 5.77 8.91
C ARG A 95 8.11 4.93 7.68
N ASP A 96 8.67 5.30 6.55
CA ASP A 96 8.54 4.54 5.31
C ASP A 96 9.65 3.48 5.20
N GLY A 97 9.27 2.22 4.99
CA GLY A 97 10.23 1.11 4.94
C GLY A 97 11.12 1.14 3.69
N PHE A 98 10.60 1.59 2.54
CA PHE A 98 11.39 1.71 1.31
C PHE A 98 12.43 2.83 1.42
N LEU A 99 12.01 4.01 1.88
CA LEU A 99 12.93 5.13 2.12
C LEU A 99 14.04 4.73 3.10
N MET A 100 13.70 3.98 4.14
CA MET A 100 14.69 3.53 5.12
C MET A 100 15.66 2.49 4.56
N THR A 101 15.19 1.63 3.67
CA THR A 101 16.06 0.71 2.92
C THR A 101 17.05 1.50 2.05
N ALA A 102 16.57 2.52 1.33
CA ALA A 102 17.43 3.37 0.51
C ALA A 102 18.46 4.15 1.36
N ILE A 103 18.04 4.72 2.48
CA ILE A 103 18.94 5.42 3.43
C ILE A 103 20.02 4.47 3.96
N ASN A 104 19.65 3.24 4.32
CA ASN A 104 20.60 2.23 4.82
C ASN A 104 21.61 1.81 3.76
N LEU A 105 21.21 1.77 2.49
CA LEU A 105 22.11 1.48 1.38
C LEU A 105 23.26 2.51 1.33
N ILE A 106 22.94 3.81 1.44
CA ILE A 106 23.93 4.88 1.43
C ILE A 106 24.89 4.77 2.62
N LYS A 107 24.36 4.53 3.83
CA LYS A 107 25.18 4.37 5.04
C LYS A 107 26.16 3.20 4.93
N ASN A 108 25.71 2.08 4.37
CA ASN A 108 26.55 0.88 4.21
C ASN A 108 27.61 1.03 3.13
N THR A 109 27.42 1.93 2.17
CA THR A 109 28.45 2.27 1.17
C THR A 109 29.51 3.20 1.80
N GLN A 110 29.08 4.23 2.54
CA GLN A 110 29.99 5.14 3.23
C GLN A 110 30.90 4.43 4.25
N MET A 111 30.39 3.44 4.99
CA MET A 111 31.23 2.66 5.92
C MET A 111 32.26 1.77 5.22
N ARG A 112 32.03 1.37 3.96
CA ARG A 112 32.97 0.56 3.18
C ARG A 112 34.10 1.38 2.55
N ASP A 113 33.87 2.67 2.30
CA ASP A 113 34.86 3.58 1.73
C ASP A 113 35.81 4.20 2.78
N THR A 114 35.51 4.02 4.08
CA THR A 114 36.31 4.53 5.21
C THR A 114 37.11 3.47 5.97
N GLY A 115 37.06 2.21 5.54
CA GLY A 115 37.81 1.08 6.14
C GLY A 115 38.87 0.55 5.19
#